data_AF-A0A4U9HKA0-F1
#
_entry.id   AF-A0A4U9HKA0-F1
#
_cell.length_a   1.000
_cell.length_b   1.000
_cell.length_c   1.000
_cell.angle_alpha   90.00
_cell.angle_beta   90.00
_cell.angle_gamma   90.00
#
_symmetry.space_group_name_H-M   'P 1'
#
loop_
_entity.id
_entity.type
_entity.pdbx_description
1 polymer ?
#
loop_
_entity_poly.entity_id
_entity_poly.type
_entity_poly.pdbx_seq_one_letter_code
_entity_poly.pdbx_strand_id
1 'polypeptide(L)'
;MFCVWTIPCDVFGVHGVCGIIGCIMTGFFASTSLGGVGYAEGVTMGHQVLVQLESIAITVVWSGVVAFIGYKLADMTVGLRVPEEQEREGLDVNSHGRECV
;
A
#
# COMPACT_ATOMS: atom_id res chain seq x y z
N MET A 1 0.31 -1.46 21.74
CA MET A 1 -0.89 -1.64 20.88
C MET A 1 -1.64 -0.32 20.58
N PHE A 2 -0.94 0.83 20.49
CA PHE A 2 -1.53 2.11 20.06
C PHE A 2 -1.13 2.48 18.62
N CYS A 3 -0.17 1.76 18.05
CA CYS A 3 0.42 1.96 16.72
C CYS A 3 -0.11 0.92 15.73
N VAL A 4 -1.43 0.91 15.51
CA VAL A 4 -2.04 0.13 14.41
C VAL A 4 -2.63 1.07 13.35
N TRP A 5 -2.89 2.33 13.70
CA TRP A 5 -3.48 3.33 12.80
C TRP A 5 -2.46 4.28 12.14
N THR A 6 -1.21 4.35 12.62
CA THR A 6 -0.14 5.22 12.07
C THR A 6 0.89 4.38 11.33
N ILE A 7 0.58 4.02 10.08
CA ILE A 7 1.58 3.43 9.17
C ILE A 7 2.61 4.54 8.87
N PRO A 8 3.93 4.30 8.96
CA PRO A 8 4.93 5.37 8.86
C PRO A 8 4.71 6.24 7.62
N CYS A 9 4.83 7.57 7.79
CA CYS A 9 4.69 8.58 6.74
C CYS A 9 3.36 8.52 5.95
N ASP A 10 2.25 8.10 6.55
CA ASP A 10 0.92 8.05 5.93
C ASP A 10 0.90 7.36 4.55
N VAL A 11 1.83 6.42 4.31
CA VAL A 11 2.01 5.79 2.99
C VAL A 11 0.74 5.07 2.56
N PHE A 12 0.05 4.41 3.49
CA PHE A 12 -1.23 3.79 3.18
C PHE A 12 -2.34 4.81 2.91
N GLY A 13 -2.40 5.89 3.70
CA GLY A 13 -3.39 6.94 3.53
C GLY A 13 -3.27 7.64 2.17
N VAL A 14 -2.04 7.96 1.74
CA VAL A 14 -1.81 8.63 0.46
C VAL A 14 -1.76 7.62 -0.69
N HIS A 15 -0.98 6.55 -0.60
CA HIS A 15 -0.74 5.68 -1.76
C HIS A 15 -1.80 4.58 -1.86
N GLY A 16 -2.17 3.97 -0.74
CA GLY A 16 -3.20 2.93 -0.69
C GLY A 16 -4.58 3.49 -1.05
N VAL A 17 -5.05 4.50 -0.31
CA VAL A 17 -6.40 5.05 -0.52
C VAL A 17 -6.51 5.81 -1.84
N CYS A 18 -5.57 6.71 -2.19
CA CYS A 18 -5.65 7.40 -3.48
C CYS A 18 -5.46 6.43 -4.65
N GLY A 19 -4.67 5.35 -4.48
CA GLY A 19 -4.54 4.29 -5.48
C GLY A 19 -5.86 3.56 -5.73
N ILE A 20 -6.57 3.17 -4.67
CA ILE A 20 -7.90 2.52 -4.78
C ILE A 20 -8.90 3.46 -5.48
N ILE A 21 -8.96 4.73 -5.06
CA ILE A 21 -9.85 5.72 -5.67
C ILE A 21 -9.48 5.91 -7.16
N GLY A 22 -8.20 6.03 -7.48
CA GLY A 22 -7.71 6.18 -8.85
C GLY A 22 -8.06 4.98 -9.74
N CYS A 23 -7.93 3.75 -9.22
CA CYS A 23 -8.30 2.53 -9.93
C CYS A 23 -9.81 2.49 -10.24
N ILE A 24 -10.67 2.89 -9.30
CA ILE A 24 -12.12 2.98 -9.52
C ILE A 24 -12.42 4.07 -10.56
N MET A 25 -11.83 5.25 -10.42
CA MET A 25 -12.00 6.37 -11.35
C MET A 25 -11.57 6.00 -12.78
N THR A 26 -10.52 5.20 -12.93
CA THR A 26 -10.08 4.67 -14.23
C THR A 26 -11.19 3.91 -14.95
N GLY A 27 -12.02 3.17 -14.22
CA GLY A 27 -13.17 2.47 -14.80
C GLY A 27 -14.17 3.42 -15.48
N PHE A 28 -14.34 4.63 -14.95
CA PHE A 28 -15.22 5.65 -15.52
C PHE A 28 -14.53 6.49 -16.60
N PHE A 29 -13.35 7.03 -16.29
CA PHE A 29 -12.66 8.00 -17.16
C PHE A 29 -11.91 7.37 -18.33
N ALA A 30 -11.84 6.04 -18.42
CA ALA A 30 -11.41 5.37 -19.65
C ALA A 30 -12.42 5.51 -20.81
N SER A 31 -13.67 5.90 -20.55
CA SER A 31 -14.69 6.09 -21.59
C SER A 31 -14.29 7.16 -22.61
N THR A 32 -14.45 6.86 -23.90
CA THR A 32 -14.23 7.85 -25.00
C THR A 32 -15.14 9.06 -24.89
N SER A 33 -16.36 8.89 -24.36
CA SER A 33 -17.32 9.99 -24.15
C SER A 33 -16.86 11.02 -23.13
N LEU A 34 -15.92 10.66 -22.25
CA LEU A 34 -15.33 11.52 -21.23
C LEU A 34 -13.90 11.94 -21.58
N GLY A 35 -13.45 11.68 -22.82
CA GLY A 35 -12.09 12.00 -23.28
C GLY A 35 -11.04 10.92 -22.98
N GLY A 36 -11.46 9.72 -22.56
CA GLY A 36 -10.60 8.56 -22.34
C GLY A 36 -10.22 7.83 -23.63
N VAL A 37 -9.28 6.87 -23.50
CA VAL A 37 -8.75 6.07 -24.62
C VAL A 37 -9.76 5.05 -25.19
N GLY A 38 -10.85 4.80 -24.49
CA GLY A 38 -11.85 3.80 -24.83
C GLY A 38 -11.63 2.45 -24.15
N TYR A 39 -12.70 1.68 -24.08
CA TYR A 39 -12.67 0.31 -23.57
C TYR A 39 -12.30 -0.68 -24.68
N ALA A 40 -11.90 -1.90 -24.29
CA ALA A 40 -11.73 -2.99 -25.24
C ALA A 40 -13.04 -3.31 -25.98
N GLU A 41 -12.94 -3.96 -27.15
CA GLU A 41 -14.11 -4.29 -27.96
C GLU A 41 -15.11 -5.15 -27.16
N GLY A 42 -16.38 -4.73 -27.15
CA GLY A 42 -17.44 -5.39 -26.38
C GLY A 42 -17.46 -5.09 -24.87
N VAL A 43 -16.51 -4.31 -24.35
CA VAL A 43 -16.45 -3.93 -22.94
C VAL A 43 -17.26 -2.67 -22.68
N THR A 44 -18.16 -2.74 -21.70
CA THR A 44 -18.93 -1.59 -21.22
C THR A 44 -18.23 -0.92 -20.05
N MET A 45 -18.56 0.36 -19.77
CA MET A 45 -18.08 1.07 -18.59
C MET A 45 -18.35 0.29 -17.29
N GLY A 46 -19.55 -0.30 -17.17
CA GLY A 46 -19.90 -1.12 -16.00
C GLY A 46 -19.00 -2.35 -15.86
N HIS A 47 -18.71 -3.04 -16.97
CA HIS A 47 -17.77 -4.15 -16.96
C HIS A 47 -16.35 -3.70 -16.58
N GLN A 48 -15.87 -2.57 -17.11
CA GLN A 48 -14.54 -2.05 -16.76
C GLN A 48 -14.46 -1.73 -15.25
N VAL A 49 -15.46 -1.08 -14.67
CA VAL A 49 -15.49 -0.78 -13.22
C VAL A 49 -15.42 -2.07 -12.41
N LEU A 50 -16.13 -3.14 -12.81
CA LEU A 50 -16.07 -4.44 -12.14
C LEU A 50 -14.67 -5.06 -12.20
N VAL A 51 -14.03 -5.02 -13.37
CA VAL A 51 -12.64 -5.50 -13.55
C VAL A 51 -11.65 -4.71 -12.68
N GLN A 52 -11.84 -3.40 -12.56
CA GLN A 52 -11.01 -2.57 -11.66
C GLN A 52 -11.21 -2.94 -10.19
N LEU A 53 -12.45 -3.22 -9.77
CA LEU A 53 -12.75 -3.66 -8.39
C LEU A 53 -12.13 -5.03 -8.08
N GLU A 54 -12.21 -5.97 -9.02
CA GLU A 54 -11.53 -7.27 -8.92
C GLU A 54 -10.02 -7.09 -8.79
N SER A 55 -9.44 -6.24 -9.64
CA SER A 55 -8.00 -5.94 -9.63
C SER A 55 -7.54 -5.34 -8.29
N ILE A 56 -8.34 -4.43 -7.70
CA ILE A 56 -8.09 -3.87 -6.37
C ILE A 56 -8.10 -4.99 -5.32
N ALA A 57 -9.13 -5.84 -5.32
CA ALA A 57 -9.27 -6.91 -4.35
C ALA A 57 -8.08 -7.89 -4.42
N ILE A 58 -7.70 -8.32 -5.63
CA ILE A 58 -6.54 -9.19 -5.86
C ILE A 58 -5.27 -8.50 -5.35
N THR A 59 -5.05 -7.24 -5.69
CA THR A 59 -3.83 -6.51 -5.31
C THR A 59 -3.72 -6.35 -3.80
N VAL A 60 -4.83 -6.02 -3.12
CA VAL A 60 -4.85 -5.88 -1.65
C VAL A 60 -4.56 -7.21 -0.97
N VAL A 61 -5.20 -8.29 -1.40
CA VAL A 61 -4.98 -9.62 -0.83
C VAL A 61 -3.56 -10.10 -1.09
N TRP A 62 -3.09 -9.99 -2.34
CA TRP A 62 -1.75 -10.42 -2.73
C TRP A 62 -0.66 -9.66 -1.95
N SER A 63 -0.71 -8.33 -1.99
CA SER A 63 0.28 -7.50 -1.29
C SER A 63 0.26 -7.72 0.22
N GLY A 64 -0.93 -7.84 0.82
CA GLY A 64 -1.08 -8.12 2.25
C GLY A 64 -0.51 -9.49 2.64
N VAL A 65 -0.83 -10.55 1.90
CA VAL A 65 -0.36 -11.92 2.19
C VAL A 65 1.15 -12.03 1.99
N VAL A 66 1.66 -11.56 0.84
CA VAL A 66 3.09 -11.66 0.55
C VAL A 66 3.91 -10.81 1.52
N ALA A 67 3.47 -9.60 1.84
CA ALA A 67 4.13 -8.77 2.84
C ALA A 67 4.09 -9.43 4.22
N PHE A 68 2.95 -9.97 4.64
CA PHE A 68 2.83 -10.65 5.93
C PHE A 68 3.79 -11.83 6.05
N ILE A 69 3.83 -12.70 5.04
CA ILE A 69 4.74 -13.85 5.01
C ILE A 69 6.20 -13.38 5.01
N GLY A 70 6.55 -12.42 4.14
CA GLY A 70 7.91 -11.89 4.05
C GLY A 70 8.38 -11.26 5.36
N TYR A 71 7.55 -10.43 5.98
CA TYR A 71 7.86 -9.83 7.27
C TYR A 71 7.96 -10.86 8.39
N LYS A 72 7.08 -11.88 8.42
CA LYS A 72 7.19 -12.96 9.41
C LYS A 72 8.47 -13.77 9.25
N LEU A 73 8.87 -14.08 8.03
CA LEU A 73 10.13 -14.78 7.78
C LEU A 73 11.33 -13.93 8.18
N ALA A 74 11.35 -12.64 7.83
CA ALA A 74 12.42 -11.73 8.24
C ALA A 74 12.50 -11.54 9.77
N ASP A 75 11.35 -11.45 10.44
CA ASP A 75 11.28 -11.37 11.90
C ASP A 75 11.88 -12.61 12.57
N MET A 76 11.66 -13.80 11.98
CA MET A 76 12.21 -15.05 12.50
C MET A 76 13.71 -15.26 12.22
N THR A 77 14.26 -14.65 11.16
CA THR A 77 15.66 -14.87 10.76
C THR A 77 16.61 -13.83 11.32
N VAL A 78 16.23 -12.55 11.27
CA VAL A 78 17.11 -11.43 11.64
C VAL A 78 16.51 -10.53 12.72
N GLY A 79 15.19 -10.59 12.94
CA GLY A 79 14.46 -9.66 13.80
C GLY A 79 14.26 -8.30 13.13
N LEU A 80 13.00 -7.88 12.93
CA LEU A 80 12.69 -6.66 12.15
C LEU A 80 12.67 -5.37 12.96
N ARG A 81 12.43 -5.46 14.27
CA ARG A 81 12.27 -4.29 15.15
C ARG A 81 13.32 -4.31 16.25
N VAL A 82 13.97 -3.17 16.45
CA VAL A 82 14.90 -2.96 17.56
C VAL A 82 14.16 -3.07 18.91
N PRO A 83 14.88 -3.37 20.01
CA PRO A 83 14.32 -3.30 21.35
C PRO A 83 13.70 -1.93 21.66
N GLU A 84 12.65 -1.89 22.47
CA GLU A 84 11.90 -0.66 22.79
C GLU A 84 12.80 0.42 23.42
N GLU A 85 13.81 0.04 24.20
CA GLU A 85 14.77 0.99 24.78
C GLU A 85 15.57 1.73 23.71
N GLN A 86 16.07 0.99 22.70
CA GLN A 86 16.80 1.58 21.58
C GLN A 86 15.89 2.44 20.68
N GLU A 87 14.61 2.07 20.58
CA GLU A 87 13.60 2.88 19.86
C GLU A 87 13.32 4.20 20.59
N ARG A 88 13.36 4.22 21.93
CA ARG A 88 13.13 5.41 22.76
C ARG A 88 14.31 6.38 22.79
N GLU A 89 15.52 5.85 22.89
CA GLU A 89 16.76 6.64 22.87
C GLU A 89 17.08 7.19 21.47
N GLY A 90 16.50 6.58 20.43
CA GLY A 90 16.64 7.00 19.04
C GLY A 90 17.58 6.10 18.25
N LEU A 91 17.17 5.77 17.03
CA LEU A 91 17.92 4.90 16.11
C LEU A 91 19.23 5.53 15.64
N ASP A 92 19.34 6.86 15.60
CA ASP A 92 20.57 7.53 15.18
C ASP A 92 21.71 7.30 16.18
N VAL A 93 21.40 7.35 17.48
CA VAL A 93 22.37 7.08 18.55
C VAL A 93 22.70 5.59 18.60
N ASN A 94 21.67 4.74 18.63
CA ASN A 94 21.83 3.30 18.86
C ASN A 94 22.31 2.51 17.62
N SER A 95 21.97 2.94 16.40
CA SER A 95 22.33 2.23 15.16
C SER A 95 23.43 2.92 14.35
N HIS A 96 23.57 4.25 14.47
CA HIS A 96 24.50 5.04 13.65
C HIS A 96 25.58 5.79 14.46
N GLY A 97 25.56 5.70 15.80
CA GLY A 97 26.55 6.31 16.69
C GLY A 97 26.62 7.83 16.57
N ARG A 98 25.53 8.47 16.13
CA ARG A 98 25.45 9.92 15.90
C ARG A 98 24.17 10.46 16.49
N GLU A 99 24.26 11.64 17.10
CA GLU A 99 23.08 12.40 17.50
C GLU A 99 22.63 13.23 16.28
N CYS A 100 21.35 13.18 15.96
CA CYS A 100 20.77 14.12 15.01
C CYS A 100 20.65 15.49 15.70
N VAL A 101 21.24 16.50 15.08
CA VAL A 101 21.18 17.92 15.50
C VAL A 101 19.87 18.56 15.03
#